data_AF-A0A350I6E3-F1
#
_entry.id   AF-A0A350I6E3-F1
#
_cell.length_a   1.000
_cell.length_b   1.000
_cell.length_c   1.000
_cell.angle_alpha   90.00
_cell.angle_beta   90.00
_cell.angle_gamma   90.00
#
_symmetry.space_group_name_H-M   'P 1'
#
loop_
_entity.id
_entity.type
_entity.pdbx_description
1 polymer ?
#
loop_
_entity_poly.entity_id
_entity_poly.type
_entity_poly.pdbx_seq_one_letter_code
_entity_poly.pdbx_strand_id
1 'polypeptide(L)'
;MQLRAEKLVKIYGQREVVKSVSINVNQGEIVGLLGPNGAGKTTTFYMVVGFIQPNEGHVFLDDEEITNLPMYKRAQKGVGYLPQEPSVFRKLSVEDNIKAILEMTDLTKAEQSDKLESLIDEFRLHKVRNNIGDSLSGGERRRTEIARALASSPKFILLDEPFAGIDPIAVEDIQGIVEKLKDKNIGILITDHNVQETLSITERAYLMFEGNILKAGTAEELAADEMVRKVYLGKNFELRKKVNNG
;
A
#
# COMPACT_ATOMS: atom_id res chain seq x y z
N MET A 1 -9.79 -13.87 3.77
CA MET A 1 -10.25 -13.28 2.49
C MET A 1 -9.05 -13.04 1.58
N GLN A 2 -9.29 -12.89 0.28
CA GLN A 2 -8.29 -12.63 -0.75
C GLN A 2 -8.73 -11.48 -1.66
N LEU A 3 -7.81 -10.56 -1.97
CA LEU A 3 -7.97 -9.58 -3.06
C LEU A 3 -7.10 -10.05 -4.22
N ARG A 4 -7.70 -10.28 -5.39
CA ARG A 4 -6.98 -10.75 -6.58
C ARG A 4 -7.32 -9.95 -7.82
N ALA A 5 -6.32 -9.77 -8.66
CA ALA A 5 -6.42 -9.20 -9.99
C ALA A 5 -5.94 -10.24 -10.99
N GLU A 6 -6.74 -10.48 -12.02
CA GLU A 6 -6.51 -11.53 -13.00
C GLU A 6 -6.40 -10.93 -14.38
N LYS A 7 -5.24 -11.16 -15.02
CA LYS A 7 -4.95 -10.81 -16.42
C LYS A 7 -5.24 -9.34 -16.76
N LEU A 8 -4.94 -8.42 -15.86
CA LEU A 8 -5.17 -7.00 -16.08
C LEU A 8 -4.38 -6.49 -17.27
N VAL A 9 -5.07 -5.81 -18.19
CA VAL A 9 -4.48 -5.10 -19.33
C VAL A 9 -4.84 -3.64 -19.24
N LYS A 10 -3.89 -2.75 -19.52
CA LYS A 10 -4.16 -1.32 -19.69
C LYS A 10 -3.41 -0.75 -20.89
N ILE A 11 -4.16 -0.05 -21.74
CA ILE A 11 -3.67 0.61 -22.95
C ILE A 11 -3.91 2.12 -22.81
N TYR A 12 -2.87 2.91 -23.06
CA TYR A 12 -2.95 4.36 -23.23
C TYR A 12 -2.49 4.74 -24.65
N GLY A 13 -3.40 5.28 -25.45
CA GLY A 13 -3.13 5.53 -26.87
C GLY A 13 -2.79 4.23 -27.59
N GLN A 14 -1.57 4.14 -28.12
CA GLN A 14 -1.06 2.92 -28.78
C GLN A 14 -0.19 2.05 -27.87
N ARG A 15 0.07 2.48 -26.62
CA ARG A 15 0.99 1.79 -25.71
C ARG A 15 0.22 0.95 -24.71
N GLU A 16 0.47 -0.35 -24.73
CA GLU A 16 0.06 -1.27 -23.68
C GLU A 16 1.04 -1.16 -22.50
N VAL A 17 0.59 -0.55 -21.40
CA VAL A 17 1.42 -0.25 -20.21
C VAL A 17 1.36 -1.35 -19.16
N VAL A 18 0.28 -2.13 -19.13
CA VAL A 18 0.12 -3.33 -18.30
C VAL A 18 -0.39 -4.44 -19.23
N LYS A 19 0.28 -5.59 -19.22
CA LYS A 19 0.17 -6.67 -20.20
C LYS A 19 -0.18 -7.98 -19.50
N SER A 20 -1.48 -8.23 -19.32
CA SER A 20 -2.02 -9.45 -18.69
C SER A 20 -1.46 -9.77 -17.29
N VAL A 21 -1.39 -8.75 -16.43
CA VAL A 21 -0.83 -8.88 -15.08
C VAL A 21 -1.82 -9.53 -14.13
N SER A 22 -1.38 -10.58 -13.44
CA SER A 22 -2.14 -11.24 -12.38
C SER A 22 -1.39 -11.14 -11.06
N ILE A 23 -2.07 -10.65 -10.02
CA ILE A 23 -1.52 -10.52 -8.66
C ILE A 23 -2.61 -10.85 -7.64
N ASN A 24 -2.21 -11.29 -6.46
CA ASN A 24 -3.12 -11.50 -5.34
C ASN A 24 -2.43 -11.21 -4.02
N VAL A 25 -3.24 -10.88 -3.02
CA VAL A 25 -2.87 -10.69 -1.61
C VAL A 25 -3.95 -11.29 -0.73
N ASN A 26 -3.55 -12.03 0.29
CA ASN A 26 -4.44 -12.56 1.32
C ASN A 26 -4.48 -11.62 2.52
N GLN A 27 -5.54 -11.70 3.32
CA GLN A 27 -5.53 -11.06 4.64
C GLN A 27 -4.40 -11.63 5.51
N GLY A 28 -3.75 -10.76 6.29
CA GLY A 28 -2.60 -11.15 7.11
C GLY A 28 -1.33 -11.42 6.31
N GLU A 29 -1.24 -10.89 5.09
CA GLU A 29 -0.07 -11.04 4.20
C GLU A 29 0.36 -9.67 3.67
N ILE A 30 1.67 -9.44 3.57
CA ILE A 30 2.31 -8.28 2.93
C ILE A 30 2.96 -8.75 1.62
N VAL A 31 2.39 -8.30 0.51
CA VAL A 31 2.84 -8.63 -0.84
C VAL A 31 3.48 -7.41 -1.48
N GLY A 32 4.70 -7.56 -1.99
CA GLY A 32 5.36 -6.52 -2.79
C GLY A 32 4.92 -6.54 -4.26
N LEU A 33 4.76 -5.36 -4.86
CA LEU A 33 4.75 -5.17 -6.31
C LEU A 33 5.93 -4.28 -6.66
N LEU A 34 7.00 -4.87 -7.16
CA LEU A 34 8.29 -4.22 -7.39
C LEU A 34 8.59 -4.10 -8.88
N GLY A 35 9.61 -3.34 -9.24
CA GLY A 35 10.06 -3.18 -10.63
C GLY A 35 10.51 -1.75 -10.94
N PRO A 36 11.15 -1.54 -12.10
CA PRO A 36 11.65 -0.22 -12.47
C PRO A 36 10.52 0.80 -12.69
N ASN A 37 10.89 2.07 -12.78
CA ASN A 37 9.96 3.14 -13.12
C ASN A 37 9.35 2.88 -14.50
N GLY A 38 8.04 3.10 -14.63
CA GLY A 38 7.32 2.82 -15.88
C GLY A 38 7.02 1.34 -16.14
N ALA A 39 7.28 0.42 -15.19
CA ALA A 39 6.95 -0.99 -15.34
C ALA A 39 5.45 -1.31 -15.27
N GLY A 40 4.61 -0.36 -14.85
CA GLY A 40 3.15 -0.52 -14.75
C GLY A 40 2.60 -0.73 -13.33
N LYS A 41 3.42 -0.54 -12.27
CA LYS A 41 3.04 -0.75 -10.85
C LYS A 41 1.85 0.11 -10.42
N THR A 42 2.00 1.43 -10.48
CA THR A 42 0.94 2.41 -10.16
C THR A 42 -0.30 2.21 -11.02
N THR A 43 -0.14 1.90 -12.31
CA THR A 43 -1.28 1.59 -13.20
C THR A 43 -2.03 0.34 -12.76
N THR A 44 -1.31 -0.69 -12.31
CA THR A 44 -1.90 -1.91 -11.73
C THR A 44 -2.65 -1.57 -10.44
N PHE A 45 -2.05 -0.79 -9.55
CA PHE A 45 -2.71 -0.29 -8.33
C PHE A 45 -4.00 0.46 -8.65
N TYR A 46 -3.97 1.39 -9.61
CA TYR A 46 -5.15 2.16 -10.03
C TYR A 46 -6.29 1.29 -10.53
N MET A 47 -5.99 0.20 -11.24
CA MET A 47 -6.99 -0.78 -11.66
C MET A 47 -7.56 -1.57 -10.49
N VAL A 48 -6.74 -1.94 -9.52
CA VAL A 48 -7.15 -2.69 -8.32
C VAL A 48 -7.98 -1.85 -7.35
N VAL A 49 -7.67 -0.57 -7.17
CA VAL A 49 -8.47 0.34 -6.32
C VAL A 49 -9.69 0.93 -7.03
N GLY A 50 -9.80 0.76 -8.35
CA GLY A 50 -10.93 1.27 -9.13
C GLY A 50 -10.84 2.75 -9.46
N PHE A 51 -9.62 3.31 -9.50
CA PHE A 51 -9.37 4.66 -9.98
C PHE A 51 -9.43 4.73 -11.52
N ILE A 52 -8.98 3.66 -12.19
CA ILE A 52 -9.15 3.45 -13.63
C ILE A 52 -9.71 2.06 -13.88
N GLN A 53 -10.45 1.89 -14.97
CA GLN A 53 -10.89 0.57 -15.42
C GLN A 53 -9.81 -0.11 -16.27
N PRO A 54 -9.56 -1.43 -16.09
CA PRO A 54 -8.76 -2.19 -17.02
C PRO A 54 -9.41 -2.23 -18.42
N ASN A 55 -8.59 -2.41 -19.45
CA ASN A 55 -9.08 -2.72 -20.79
C ASN A 55 -9.51 -4.19 -20.90
N GLU A 56 -8.79 -5.09 -20.23
CA GLU A 56 -9.11 -6.52 -20.11
C GLU A 56 -8.70 -7.03 -18.71
N GLY A 57 -9.24 -8.17 -18.32
CA GLY A 57 -9.01 -8.76 -17.01
C GLY A 57 -9.98 -8.25 -15.94
N HIS A 58 -9.86 -8.83 -14.74
CA HIS A 58 -10.86 -8.69 -13.68
C HIS A 58 -10.20 -8.48 -12.32
N VAL A 59 -10.92 -7.81 -11.42
CA VAL A 59 -10.52 -7.64 -10.01
C VAL A 59 -11.61 -8.26 -9.14
N PHE A 60 -11.21 -9.12 -8.22
CA PHE A 60 -12.09 -9.84 -7.31
C PHE A 60 -11.72 -9.59 -5.85
N LEU A 61 -12.75 -9.52 -5.01
CA LEU A 61 -12.65 -9.64 -3.57
C LEU A 61 -13.32 -10.96 -3.18
N ASP A 62 -12.51 -11.94 -2.79
CA ASP A 62 -12.87 -13.36 -2.73
C ASP A 62 -13.48 -13.82 -4.07
N ASP A 63 -14.76 -14.20 -4.07
CA ASP A 63 -15.48 -14.64 -5.26
C ASP A 63 -16.31 -13.52 -5.91
N GLU A 64 -16.36 -12.32 -5.31
CA GLU A 64 -17.09 -11.18 -5.85
C GLU A 64 -16.22 -10.40 -6.84
N GLU A 65 -16.67 -10.31 -8.09
CA GLU A 65 -16.05 -9.44 -9.07
C GLU A 65 -16.38 -7.96 -8.76
N ILE A 66 -15.34 -7.15 -8.54
CA ILE A 66 -15.44 -5.71 -8.23
C ILE A 66 -14.89 -4.82 -9.36
N THR A 67 -14.56 -5.38 -10.52
CA THR A 67 -13.93 -4.69 -11.68
C THR A 67 -14.65 -3.41 -12.08
N ASN A 68 -15.98 -3.42 -12.13
CA ASN A 68 -16.78 -2.28 -12.56
C ASN A 68 -17.17 -1.34 -11.41
N LEU A 69 -16.82 -1.66 -10.17
CA LEU A 69 -17.12 -0.80 -9.03
C LEU A 69 -16.17 0.40 -8.98
N PRO A 70 -16.69 1.63 -8.79
CA PRO A 70 -15.86 2.80 -8.55
C PRO A 70 -15.15 2.67 -7.19
N MET A 71 -14.05 3.41 -7.03
CA MET A 71 -13.19 3.37 -5.85
C MET A 71 -13.94 3.44 -4.51
N TYR A 72 -14.91 4.35 -4.35
CA TYR A 72 -15.63 4.49 -3.07
C TYR A 72 -16.41 3.22 -2.68
N LYS A 73 -16.97 2.48 -3.66
CA LYS A 73 -17.66 1.21 -3.39
C LYS A 73 -16.68 0.09 -3.04
N ARG A 74 -15.48 0.10 -3.63
CA ARG A 74 -14.41 -0.84 -3.24
C ARG A 74 -13.89 -0.54 -1.83
N ALA A 75 -13.78 0.74 -1.47
CA ALA A 75 -13.43 1.16 -0.11
C ALA A 75 -14.46 0.70 0.93
N GLN A 76 -15.76 0.85 0.65
CA GLN A 76 -16.83 0.31 1.51
C GLN A 76 -16.78 -1.21 1.67
N LYS A 77 -16.23 -1.93 0.68
CA LYS A 77 -15.98 -3.39 0.76
C LYS A 77 -14.68 -3.75 1.50
N GLY A 78 -13.89 -2.75 1.90
CA GLY A 78 -12.67 -2.91 2.67
C GLY A 78 -11.38 -2.80 1.87
N VAL A 79 -11.38 -2.23 0.66
CA VAL A 79 -10.17 -1.96 -0.13
C VAL A 79 -9.72 -0.51 0.07
N GLY A 80 -8.76 -0.31 0.98
CA GLY A 80 -8.12 0.98 1.26
C GLY A 80 -6.96 1.27 0.31
N TYR A 81 -6.66 2.56 0.15
CA TYR A 81 -5.57 3.04 -0.72
C TYR A 81 -4.84 4.22 -0.07
N LEU A 82 -3.52 4.16 -0.09
CA LEU A 82 -2.62 5.24 0.29
C LEU A 82 -1.81 5.64 -0.95
N PRO A 83 -2.04 6.84 -1.51
CA PRO A 83 -1.32 7.29 -2.69
C PRO A 83 0.15 7.65 -2.40
N GLN A 84 0.93 7.69 -3.47
CA GLN A 84 2.31 8.19 -3.49
C GLN A 84 2.35 9.70 -3.19
N GLU A 85 1.47 10.48 -3.83
CA GLU A 85 1.39 11.92 -3.58
C GLU A 85 0.76 12.22 -2.19
N PRO A 86 1.18 13.30 -1.52
CA PRO A 86 0.60 13.70 -0.25
C PRO A 86 -0.92 13.83 -0.31
N SER A 87 -1.61 13.10 0.57
CA SER A 87 -3.07 13.03 0.67
C SER A 87 -3.63 13.66 1.93
N VAL A 88 -2.75 14.11 2.85
CA VAL A 88 -3.16 14.85 4.05
C VAL A 88 -3.99 16.09 3.68
N PHE A 89 -5.06 16.34 4.42
CA PHE A 89 -5.83 17.57 4.32
C PHE A 89 -4.99 18.69 4.93
N ARG A 90 -4.34 19.42 4.03
CA ARG A 90 -3.32 20.42 4.30
C ARG A 90 -3.69 21.45 5.35
N LYS A 91 -4.96 21.87 5.37
CA LYS A 91 -5.50 22.91 6.26
C LYS A 91 -6.21 22.40 7.51
N LEU A 92 -6.27 21.08 7.70
CA LEU A 92 -6.87 20.46 8.88
C LEU A 92 -5.78 20.00 9.84
N SER A 93 -6.12 19.93 11.13
CA SER A 93 -5.24 19.31 12.13
C SER A 93 -5.08 17.81 11.84
N VAL A 94 -4.08 17.16 12.44
CA VAL A 94 -3.93 15.68 12.37
C VAL A 94 -5.19 14.97 12.90
N GLU A 95 -5.75 15.48 14.00
CA GLU A 95 -7.00 14.97 14.57
C GLU A 95 -8.17 15.11 13.59
N ASP A 96 -8.38 16.29 13.03
CA ASP A 96 -9.48 16.56 12.09
C ASP A 96 -9.32 15.76 10.79
N ASN A 97 -8.07 15.52 10.39
CA ASN A 97 -7.74 14.64 9.27
C ASN A 97 -8.30 13.22 9.46
N ILE A 98 -8.13 12.64 10.64
CA ILE A 98 -8.63 11.30 10.98
C ILE A 98 -10.14 11.33 11.19
N LYS A 99 -10.66 12.32 11.95
CA LYS A 99 -12.10 12.50 12.20
C LYS A 99 -12.89 12.61 10.90
N ALA A 100 -12.40 13.35 9.91
CA ALA A 100 -13.07 13.51 8.62
C ALA A 100 -13.36 12.18 7.92
N ILE A 101 -12.52 11.15 8.13
CA ILE A 101 -12.76 9.81 7.60
C ILE A 101 -13.68 9.01 8.53
N LEU A 102 -13.51 9.11 9.85
CA LEU A 102 -14.38 8.44 10.84
C LEU A 102 -15.84 8.86 10.72
N GLU A 103 -16.12 10.12 10.38
CA GLU A 103 -17.49 10.62 10.18
C GLU A 103 -18.20 10.01 8.96
N MET A 104 -17.45 9.40 8.04
CA MET A 104 -17.99 8.70 6.87
C MET A 104 -18.26 7.22 7.15
N THR A 105 -18.04 6.76 8.39
CA THR A 105 -18.29 5.37 8.81
C THR A 105 -19.62 5.26 9.54
N ASP A 106 -20.11 4.03 9.70
CA ASP A 106 -21.34 3.74 10.47
C ASP A 106 -21.12 3.74 12.00
N LEU A 107 -19.93 4.13 12.47
CA LEU A 107 -19.61 4.19 13.90
C LEU A 107 -20.40 5.30 14.60
N THR A 108 -20.84 5.04 15.82
CA THR A 108 -21.40 6.06 16.71
C THR A 108 -20.36 7.10 17.11
N LYS A 109 -20.78 8.28 17.58
CA LYS A 109 -19.84 9.33 18.02
C LYS A 109 -18.89 8.87 19.14
N ALA A 110 -19.34 7.97 20.02
CA ALA A 110 -18.49 7.37 21.05
C ALA A 110 -17.42 6.46 20.42
N GLU A 111 -17.82 5.53 19.55
CA GLU A 111 -16.89 4.64 18.85
C GLU A 111 -15.91 5.38 17.94
N GLN A 112 -16.35 6.47 17.29
CA GLN A 112 -15.48 7.36 16.54
C GLN A 112 -14.41 7.98 17.44
N SER A 113 -14.79 8.44 18.64
CA SER A 113 -13.84 9.00 19.62
C SER A 113 -12.83 7.93 20.06
N ASP A 114 -13.29 6.73 20.42
CA ASP A 114 -12.41 5.65 20.88
C ASP A 114 -11.44 5.22 19.78
N LYS A 115 -11.94 5.11 18.54
CA LYS A 115 -11.11 4.76 17.39
C LYS A 115 -10.10 5.85 17.05
N LEU A 116 -10.47 7.12 17.17
CA LEU A 116 -9.55 8.24 17.00
C LEU A 116 -8.40 8.15 18.00
N GLU A 117 -8.68 7.98 19.28
CA GLU A 117 -7.62 7.86 20.30
C GLU A 117 -6.72 6.66 20.02
N SER A 118 -7.30 5.50 19.69
CA SER A 118 -6.53 4.32 19.29
C SER A 118 -5.59 4.58 18.10
N LEU A 119 -6.04 5.34 17.09
CA LEU A 119 -5.22 5.69 15.93
C LEU A 119 -4.15 6.74 16.28
N ILE A 120 -4.44 7.71 17.14
CA ILE A 120 -3.44 8.67 17.60
C ILE A 120 -2.31 7.95 18.36
N ASP A 121 -2.67 7.00 19.22
CA ASP A 121 -1.72 6.21 20.02
C ASP A 121 -0.86 5.31 19.13
N GLU A 122 -1.51 4.50 18.29
CA GLU A 122 -0.85 3.52 17.44
C GLU A 122 0.16 4.15 16.47
N PHE A 123 -0.17 5.33 15.94
CA PHE A 123 0.64 6.07 14.98
C PHE A 123 1.56 7.11 15.64
N ARG A 124 1.62 7.14 16.98
CA ARG A 124 2.45 8.07 17.78
C ARG A 124 2.24 9.54 17.40
N LEU A 125 0.98 9.92 17.20
CA LEU A 125 0.60 11.25 16.69
C LEU A 125 0.32 12.27 17.80
N HIS A 126 0.38 11.90 19.08
CA HIS A 126 0.05 12.79 20.21
C HIS A 126 0.69 14.17 20.14
N LYS A 127 2.01 14.23 19.87
CA LYS A 127 2.77 15.49 19.87
C LYS A 127 2.35 16.44 18.75
N VAL A 128 1.81 15.90 17.65
CA VAL A 128 1.41 16.65 16.46
C VAL A 128 -0.11 16.65 16.23
N ARG A 129 -0.88 16.13 17.19
CA ARG A 129 -2.35 15.95 17.09
C ARG A 129 -3.07 17.22 16.61
N ASN A 130 -2.65 18.36 17.13
CA ASN A 130 -3.24 19.67 16.83
C ASN A 130 -2.51 20.44 15.71
N ASN A 131 -1.41 19.89 15.18
CA ASN A 131 -0.65 20.52 14.11
C ASN A 131 -1.42 20.40 12.80
N ILE A 132 -1.38 21.48 12.01
CA ILE A 132 -1.99 21.53 10.68
C ILE A 132 -1.18 20.67 9.71
N GLY A 133 -1.85 19.94 8.82
CA GLY A 133 -1.23 18.98 7.90
C GLY A 133 -0.04 19.51 7.08
N ASP A 134 -0.07 20.78 6.67
CA ASP A 134 1.05 21.44 5.95
C ASP A 134 2.32 21.64 6.79
N SER A 135 2.20 21.64 8.12
CA SER A 135 3.33 21.87 9.05
C SER A 135 4.07 20.59 9.43
N LEU A 136 3.58 19.42 9.03
CA LEU A 136 4.13 18.13 9.39
C LEU A 136 5.42 17.81 8.62
N SER A 137 6.37 17.17 9.30
CA SER A 137 7.49 16.50 8.63
C SER A 137 7.01 15.37 7.70
N GLY A 138 7.89 14.87 6.84
CA GLY A 138 7.57 13.74 5.94
C GLY A 138 7.02 12.53 6.69
N GLY A 139 7.73 12.07 7.73
CA GLY A 139 7.31 10.92 8.54
C GLY A 139 6.01 11.14 9.31
N GLU A 140 5.82 12.30 9.94
CA GLU A 140 4.57 12.64 10.66
C GLU A 140 3.37 12.69 9.72
N ARG A 141 3.55 13.31 8.55
CA ARG A 141 2.54 13.33 7.50
C ARG A 141 2.20 11.93 7.04
N ARG A 142 3.20 11.08 6.77
CA ARG A 142 2.95 9.72 6.29
C ARG A 142 2.23 8.87 7.33
N ARG A 143 2.61 8.96 8.61
CA ARG A 143 1.87 8.30 9.71
C ARG A 143 0.42 8.79 9.80
N THR A 144 0.19 10.09 9.62
CA THR A 144 -1.17 10.67 9.58
C THR A 144 -1.99 10.11 8.41
N GLU A 145 -1.40 9.98 7.23
CA GLU A 145 -2.08 9.44 6.05
C GLU A 145 -2.41 7.94 6.20
N ILE A 146 -1.51 7.15 6.78
CA ILE A 146 -1.79 5.74 7.08
C ILE A 146 -2.89 5.62 8.14
N ALA A 147 -2.84 6.42 9.20
CA ALA A 147 -3.90 6.46 10.22
C ALA A 147 -5.27 6.79 9.61
N ARG A 148 -5.31 7.74 8.66
CA ARG A 148 -6.52 8.06 7.89
C ARG A 148 -7.02 6.89 7.05
N ALA A 149 -6.14 6.17 6.36
CA ALA A 149 -6.53 4.99 5.58
C ALA A 149 -7.19 3.93 6.49
N LEU A 150 -6.70 3.78 7.72
CA LEU A 150 -7.19 2.81 8.70
C LEU A 150 -8.44 3.23 9.47
N ALA A 151 -8.78 4.51 9.48
CA ALA A 151 -10.03 4.99 10.07
C ALA A 151 -11.26 4.25 9.50
N SER A 152 -11.22 3.89 8.21
CA SER A 152 -12.28 3.14 7.53
C SER A 152 -12.31 1.62 7.84
N SER A 153 -11.41 1.11 8.68
CA SER A 153 -11.29 -0.33 9.00
C SER A 153 -11.15 -1.24 7.76
N PRO A 154 -10.20 -0.96 6.86
CA PRO A 154 -10.05 -1.73 5.64
C PRO A 154 -9.61 -3.17 5.91
N LYS A 155 -10.00 -4.08 5.02
CA LYS A 155 -9.55 -5.48 5.00
C LYS A 155 -8.26 -5.64 4.19
N PHE A 156 -8.07 -4.78 3.20
CA PHE A 156 -6.91 -4.71 2.34
C PHE A 156 -6.44 -3.26 2.23
N ILE A 157 -5.13 -3.03 2.21
CA ILE A 157 -4.55 -1.71 1.96
C ILE A 157 -3.52 -1.79 0.85
N LEU A 158 -3.65 -0.91 -0.13
CA LEU A 158 -2.64 -0.68 -1.14
C LEU A 158 -1.79 0.53 -0.75
N LEU A 159 -0.49 0.32 -0.58
CA LEU A 159 0.49 1.35 -0.21
C LEU A 159 1.38 1.69 -1.40
N ASP A 160 1.15 2.86 -2.02
CA ASP A 160 1.94 3.34 -3.15
C ASP A 160 3.08 4.24 -2.65
N GLU A 161 4.31 3.73 -2.75
CA GLU A 161 5.56 4.29 -2.27
C GLU A 161 5.51 4.87 -0.83
N PRO A 162 5.21 4.04 0.19
CA PRO A 162 5.10 4.51 1.57
C PRO A 162 6.38 5.05 2.18
N PHE A 163 7.55 4.77 1.61
CA PHE A 163 8.83 5.21 2.13
C PHE A 163 9.43 6.40 1.35
N ALA A 164 8.77 6.84 0.28
CA ALA A 164 9.28 7.91 -0.58
C ALA A 164 9.39 9.25 0.14
N GLY A 165 10.59 9.85 0.08
CA GLY A 165 10.86 11.17 0.68
C GLY A 165 10.81 11.19 2.20
N ILE A 166 10.93 10.02 2.85
CA ILE A 166 10.96 9.85 4.30
C ILE A 166 12.40 9.64 4.76
N ASP A 167 12.75 10.19 5.93
CA ASP A 167 14.06 9.98 6.54
C ASP A 167 14.23 8.51 7.00
N PRO A 168 15.46 7.96 7.03
CA PRO A 168 15.68 6.55 7.35
C PRO A 168 15.09 6.08 8.68
N ILE A 169 15.11 6.93 9.71
CA ILE A 169 14.57 6.59 11.04
C ILE A 169 13.05 6.44 10.95
N ALA A 170 12.37 7.36 10.26
CA ALA A 170 10.93 7.28 10.05
C ALA A 170 10.53 6.12 9.13
N VAL A 171 11.39 5.65 8.22
CA VAL A 171 11.14 4.43 7.42
C VAL A 171 11.02 3.20 8.32
N GLU A 172 11.93 3.02 9.28
CA GLU A 172 11.89 1.91 10.23
C GLU A 172 10.59 1.91 11.06
N ASP A 173 10.16 3.09 11.50
CA ASP A 173 8.90 3.29 12.22
C ASP A 173 7.68 2.91 11.35
N ILE A 174 7.65 3.33 10.06
CA ILE A 174 6.56 3.00 9.14
C ILE A 174 6.53 1.51 8.83
N GLN A 175 7.67 0.86 8.65
CA GLN A 175 7.74 -0.60 8.49
C GLN A 175 7.13 -1.33 9.68
N GLY A 176 7.49 -0.93 10.91
CA GLY A 176 6.91 -1.53 12.12
C GLY A 176 5.40 -1.30 12.25
N ILE A 177 4.89 -0.18 11.72
CA ILE A 177 3.44 0.04 11.57
C ILE A 177 2.85 -0.96 10.58
N VAL A 178 3.42 -1.09 9.38
CA VAL A 178 2.91 -1.99 8.33
C VAL A 178 2.90 -3.45 8.81
N GLU A 179 3.91 -3.88 9.54
CA GLU A 179 3.96 -5.21 10.17
C GLU A 179 2.81 -5.41 11.17
N LYS A 180 2.52 -4.42 12.03
CA LYS A 180 1.38 -4.50 12.96
C LYS A 180 0.03 -4.55 12.25
N LEU A 181 -0.10 -3.92 11.08
CA LEU A 181 -1.33 -4.01 10.30
C LEU A 181 -1.57 -5.43 9.78
N LYS A 182 -0.51 -6.14 9.42
CA LYS A 182 -0.58 -7.57 9.09
C LYS A 182 -1.10 -8.39 10.28
N ASP A 183 -0.60 -8.13 11.48
CA ASP A 183 -1.03 -8.83 12.72
C ASP A 183 -2.52 -8.57 13.03
N LYS A 184 -3.06 -7.44 12.56
CA LYS A 184 -4.51 -7.13 12.58
C LYS A 184 -5.30 -7.81 11.46
N ASN A 185 -4.71 -8.78 10.78
CA ASN A 185 -5.31 -9.54 9.68
C ASN A 185 -5.71 -8.66 8.47
N ILE A 186 -4.96 -7.58 8.23
CA ILE A 186 -5.10 -6.73 7.03
C ILE A 186 -4.17 -7.28 5.94
N GLY A 187 -4.68 -7.44 4.72
CA GLY A 187 -3.85 -7.78 3.56
C GLY A 187 -3.22 -6.53 2.96
N ILE A 188 -1.92 -6.53 2.73
CA ILE A 188 -1.18 -5.34 2.30
C ILE A 188 -0.51 -5.60 0.97
N LEU A 189 -0.79 -4.76 -0.02
CA LEU A 189 -0.07 -4.74 -1.29
C LEU A 189 0.76 -3.45 -1.34
N ILE A 190 2.07 -3.58 -1.37
CA ILE A 190 3.01 -2.46 -1.24
C ILE A 190 3.89 -2.35 -2.50
N THR A 191 4.10 -1.14 -3.00
CA THR A 191 5.11 -0.83 -4.01
C THR A 191 5.99 0.28 -3.48
N ASP A 192 7.30 0.22 -3.75
CA ASP A 192 8.24 1.30 -3.46
C ASP A 192 9.43 1.21 -4.42
N HIS A 193 10.19 2.30 -4.52
CA HIS A 193 11.49 2.30 -5.20
C HIS A 193 12.62 1.86 -4.26
N ASN A 194 12.41 1.93 -2.93
CA ASN A 194 13.34 1.40 -1.96
C ASN A 194 13.15 -0.12 -1.78
N VAL A 195 13.85 -0.88 -2.64
CA VAL A 195 13.69 -2.33 -2.73
C VAL A 195 14.11 -3.05 -1.45
N GLN A 196 15.19 -2.61 -0.84
CA GLN A 196 15.72 -3.21 0.38
C GLN A 196 14.71 -3.12 1.52
N GLU A 197 14.15 -1.93 1.72
CA GLU A 197 13.17 -1.69 2.79
C GLU A 197 11.84 -2.40 2.53
N THR A 198 11.42 -2.48 1.27
CA THR A 198 10.17 -3.19 0.91
C THR A 198 10.32 -4.69 1.07
N LEU A 199 11.38 -5.29 0.52
CA LEU A 199 11.60 -6.73 0.61
C LEU A 199 11.81 -7.21 2.05
N SER A 200 12.33 -6.35 2.93
CA SER A 200 12.56 -6.71 4.33
C SER A 200 11.27 -7.01 5.12
N ILE A 201 10.12 -6.48 4.68
CA ILE A 201 8.82 -6.63 5.36
C ILE A 201 7.81 -7.48 4.59
N THR A 202 8.06 -7.79 3.31
CA THR A 202 7.14 -8.60 2.47
C THR A 202 7.40 -10.09 2.64
N GLU A 203 6.36 -10.91 2.73
CA GLU A 203 6.50 -12.37 2.63
C GLU A 203 6.85 -12.83 1.21
N ARG A 204 6.26 -12.18 0.21
CA ARG A 204 6.55 -12.41 -1.21
C ARG A 204 6.35 -11.15 -2.02
N ALA A 205 6.90 -11.12 -3.22
CA ALA A 205 6.68 -10.03 -4.15
C ALA A 205 6.53 -10.50 -5.60
N TYR A 206 5.88 -9.66 -6.39
CA TYR A 206 5.85 -9.72 -7.84
C TYR A 206 6.81 -8.67 -8.38
N LEU A 207 7.73 -9.09 -9.25
CA LEU A 207 8.58 -8.17 -10.00
C LEU A 207 7.96 -7.91 -11.37
N MET A 208 7.60 -6.65 -11.61
CA MET A 208 7.13 -6.17 -12.90
C MET A 208 8.28 -5.68 -13.78
N PHE A 209 8.21 -5.98 -15.08
CA PHE A 209 9.10 -5.42 -16.09
C PHE A 209 8.35 -5.23 -17.41
N GLU A 210 8.44 -4.03 -17.98
CA GLU A 210 7.80 -3.67 -19.27
C GLU A 210 6.31 -4.06 -19.39
N GLY A 211 5.56 -3.90 -18.29
CA GLY A 211 4.13 -4.19 -18.21
C GLY A 211 3.78 -5.64 -17.88
N ASN A 212 4.75 -6.55 -17.75
CA ASN A 212 4.53 -7.96 -17.43
C ASN A 212 5.01 -8.31 -16.02
N ILE A 213 4.51 -9.41 -15.44
CA ILE A 213 5.16 -10.05 -14.29
C ILE A 213 6.36 -10.83 -14.81
N LEU A 214 7.57 -10.39 -14.47
CA LEU A 214 8.82 -11.06 -14.79
C LEU A 214 9.06 -12.28 -13.88
N LYS A 215 8.80 -12.10 -12.59
CA LYS A 215 9.00 -13.12 -11.56
C LYS A 215 8.06 -12.89 -10.38
N ALA A 216 7.68 -13.97 -9.71
CA ALA A 216 7.03 -13.95 -8.41
C ALA A 216 7.76 -14.91 -7.49
N GLY A 217 7.90 -14.55 -6.21
CA GLY A 217 8.58 -15.38 -5.22
C GLY A 217 8.76 -14.66 -3.90
N THR A 218 9.35 -15.36 -2.94
CA THR A 218 9.81 -14.80 -1.67
C THR A 218 10.89 -13.74 -1.89
N ALA A 219 11.14 -12.91 -0.88
CA ALA A 219 12.22 -11.92 -0.93
C ALA A 219 13.58 -12.57 -1.22
N GLU A 220 13.83 -13.76 -0.65
CA GLU A 220 15.06 -14.54 -0.86
C GLU A 220 15.20 -15.01 -2.30
N GLU A 221 14.14 -15.59 -2.86
CA GLU A 221 14.13 -16.09 -4.23
C GLU A 221 14.37 -14.95 -5.22
N LEU A 222 13.72 -13.81 -5.03
CA LEU A 222 13.91 -12.63 -5.88
C LEU A 222 15.31 -12.02 -5.72
N ALA A 223 15.84 -11.98 -4.50
CA ALA A 223 17.18 -11.48 -4.24
C ALA A 223 18.27 -12.39 -4.80
N ALA A 224 18.02 -13.70 -4.94
CA ALA A 224 18.97 -14.66 -5.50
C ALA A 224 18.86 -14.82 -7.04
N ASP A 225 17.74 -14.42 -7.65
CA ASP A 225 17.49 -14.62 -9.07
C ASP A 225 18.39 -13.72 -9.95
N GLU A 226 19.16 -14.34 -10.84
CA GLU A 226 20.12 -13.65 -11.71
C GLU A 226 19.45 -12.65 -12.66
N MET A 227 18.27 -12.99 -13.17
CA MET A 227 17.52 -12.11 -14.08
C MET A 227 17.00 -10.90 -13.34
N VAL A 228 16.45 -11.11 -12.14
CA VAL A 228 15.98 -10.03 -11.25
C VAL A 228 17.14 -9.08 -10.88
N ARG A 229 18.32 -9.63 -10.55
CA ARG A 229 19.54 -8.83 -10.31
C ARG A 229 19.99 -8.05 -11.53
N LYS A 230 19.96 -8.67 -12.71
CA LYS A 230 20.39 -8.04 -13.96
C LYS A 230 19.49 -6.87 -14.37
N VAL A 231 18.18 -7.02 -14.17
CA VAL A 231 17.17 -6.09 -14.72
C VAL A 231 16.74 -5.03 -13.69
N TYR A 232 16.86 -5.31 -12.39
CA TYR A 232 16.32 -4.42 -11.35
C TYR A 232 17.25 -4.21 -10.15
N LEU A 233 17.67 -5.26 -9.43
CA LEU A 233 18.34 -5.09 -8.12
C LEU A 233 19.80 -4.63 -8.23
N GLY A 234 20.46 -4.93 -9.34
CA GLY A 234 21.92 -4.82 -9.48
C GLY A 234 22.66 -6.06 -8.97
N LYS A 235 23.89 -6.25 -9.47
CA LYS A 235 24.71 -7.45 -9.19
C LYS A 235 25.13 -7.60 -7.72
N ASN A 236 25.28 -6.47 -7.01
CA ASN A 236 25.79 -6.41 -5.64
C ASN A 236 24.69 -6.29 -4.59
N PHE A 237 23.43 -6.57 -4.97
CA PHE A 237 22.33 -6.52 -4.01
C PHE A 237 22.44 -7.65 -2.99
N GLU A 238 22.34 -7.29 -1.71
CA GLU A 238 22.29 -8.21 -0.59
C GLU A 238 21.06 -7.91 0.26
N LEU A 239 20.17 -8.89 0.37
CA LEU A 239 18.98 -8.76 1.19
C LEU A 239 19.36 -8.78 2.68
N ARG A 240 19.16 -7.67 3.37
CA ARG A 240 19.26 -7.58 4.83
C ARG A 240 17.88 -7.78 5.46
N LYS A 241 17.67 -8.87 6.18
CA LYS A 241 16.46 -9.02 7.00
C LYS A 241 16.63 -8.31 8.34
N LYS A 242 15.53 -7.75 8.86
CA LYS A 242 15.48 -7.37 10.28
C LYS A 242 15.71 -8.63 11.11
N VAL A 243 16.68 -8.57 12.01
CA VAL A 243 16.83 -9.57 13.06
C VAL A 243 15.67 -9.32 14.02
N ASN A 244 14.68 -10.22 14.04
CA ASN A 244 13.63 -10.20 15.05
C ASN A 244 14.29 -10.46 16.40
N ASN A 245 14.60 -9.39 17.13
CA ASN A 245 14.78 -9.49 18.58
C ASN A 245 13.38 -9.72 19.15
N GLY A 246 13.06 -10.99 19.40
CA GLY A 246 11.81 -11.41 20.03
C GLY A 246 11.63 -10.88 21.44
#